data_AF-A0A318KRK3-F1
#
_entry.id   AF-A0A318KRK3-F1
#
_cell.length_a   1.000
_cell.length_b   1.000
_cell.length_c   1.000
_cell.angle_alpha   90.00
_cell.angle_beta   90.00
_cell.angle_gamma   90.00
#
_symmetry.space_group_name_H-M   'P 1'
#
loop_
_entity.id
_entity.type
_entity.pdbx_description
1 polymer ?
#
loop_
_entity_poly.entity_id
_entity_poly.type
_entity_poly.pdbx_seq_one_letter_code
_entity_poly.pdbx_strand_id
1 'polypeptide(L)'
;MLFYGNPAPDAELVVMYGNCQIPFLASLLAAAHGDKGFLCVLNHALPGEEADRPTPEQMQRCCLYLEQYDSQFDLAAWGVPPEIERYGLPLRRYLREHCPPACPILIYPSFVMTCMWPFAVTSDPRNVPEPKHVWGRYPYGNRVALEVAASGLRGAQGLAAYQQQSAAQMPDLTALLARAERKLWHRDAQCDVKIGDYVWSNFRERHLFLAYAHVRAEAIGELAQRLWRAVQPLLGGDADAAWRRLNAAIDAMPDMDTMEEPIDPLVAQELGLKFYQPDMRFRWFDQRWTFAEYITRYIDYDTSW
;
A
#
# COMPACT_ATOMS: atom_id res chain seq x y z
N MET A 1 -9.96 13.45 -5.35
CA MET A 1 -8.68 14.05 -4.89
C MET A 1 -8.83 14.29 -3.41
N LEU A 2 -7.82 13.98 -2.60
CA LEU A 2 -7.94 14.13 -1.14
C LEU A 2 -7.15 15.36 -0.70
N PHE A 3 -7.69 16.09 0.28
CA PHE A 3 -7.11 17.33 0.78
C PHE A 3 -7.00 17.28 2.31
N TYR A 4 -5.87 17.70 2.85
CA TYR A 4 -5.60 17.78 4.28
C TYR A 4 -4.96 19.14 4.64
N GLY A 5 -5.04 19.55 5.91
CA GLY A 5 -4.43 20.80 6.39
C GLY A 5 -5.29 22.03 6.08
N ASN A 6 -4.63 23.15 5.76
CA ASN A 6 -5.26 24.46 5.58
C ASN A 6 -6.03 24.56 4.25
N PRO A 7 -7.37 24.64 4.24
CA PRO A 7 -8.17 24.65 3.02
C PRO A 7 -8.29 26.03 2.36
N ALA A 8 -7.64 27.07 2.90
CA ALA A 8 -7.78 28.43 2.38
C ALA A 8 -7.38 28.50 0.88
N PRO A 9 -8.13 29.24 0.04
CA PRO A 9 -7.86 29.35 -1.39
C PRO A 9 -6.50 29.94 -1.76
N ASP A 10 -5.84 30.62 -0.81
CA ASP A 10 -4.54 31.26 -0.95
C ASP A 10 -3.42 30.54 -0.17
N ALA A 11 -3.73 29.48 0.59
CA ALA A 11 -2.72 28.69 1.29
C ALA A 11 -1.71 28.09 0.29
N GLU A 12 -0.43 28.06 0.65
CA GLU A 12 0.56 27.29 -0.10
C GLU A 12 0.24 25.79 -0.03
N LEU A 13 0.51 25.08 -1.12
CA LEU A 13 0.18 23.66 -1.26
C LEU A 13 1.43 22.78 -1.30
N VAL A 14 1.39 21.69 -0.55
CA VAL A 14 2.25 20.53 -0.75
C VAL A 14 1.47 19.54 -1.62
N VAL A 15 1.94 19.30 -2.84
CA VAL A 15 1.31 18.32 -3.74
C VAL A 15 2.00 16.98 -3.52
N MET A 16 1.22 15.93 -3.23
CA MET A 16 1.71 14.57 -3.02
C MET A 16 1.19 13.66 -4.12
N TYR A 17 2.10 12.94 -4.79
CA TYR A 17 1.75 11.96 -5.83
C TYR A 17 2.16 10.56 -5.39
N GLY A 18 1.31 9.56 -5.62
CA GLY A 18 1.62 8.16 -5.29
C GLY A 18 0.41 7.27 -5.14
N ASN A 19 0.59 6.14 -4.45
CA ASN A 19 -0.46 5.14 -4.24
C ASN A 19 -1.29 5.42 -2.98
N CYS A 20 -2.05 4.42 -2.52
CA CYS A 20 -2.93 4.48 -1.35
C CYS A 20 -2.24 4.83 -0.01
N GLN A 21 -0.90 4.89 0.04
CA GLN A 21 -0.13 5.32 1.21
C GLN A 21 -0.12 6.85 1.38
N ILE A 22 -0.23 7.61 0.28
CA ILE A 22 -0.07 9.07 0.33
C ILE A 22 -1.13 9.79 1.18
N PRO A 23 -2.40 9.36 1.28
CA PRO A 23 -3.38 10.05 2.12
C PRO A 23 -3.03 9.95 3.61
N PHE A 24 -2.42 8.84 4.04
CA PHE A 24 -1.92 8.67 5.40
C PHE A 24 -0.71 9.56 5.66
N LEU A 25 0.25 9.61 4.73
CA LEU A 25 1.40 10.50 4.86
C LEU A 25 0.99 11.98 4.86
N ALA A 26 0.04 12.36 4.00
CA ALA A 26 -0.47 13.72 3.90
C ALA A 26 -1.20 14.15 5.17
N SER A 27 -2.03 13.29 5.77
CA SER A 27 -2.71 13.62 7.03
C SER A 27 -1.72 13.84 8.18
N LEU A 28 -0.67 13.02 8.26
CA LEU A 28 0.40 13.14 9.26
C LEU A 28 1.24 14.41 9.05
N LEU A 29 1.64 14.70 7.81
CA LEU A 29 2.40 15.92 7.50
C LEU A 29 1.54 17.18 7.69
N ALA A 30 0.24 17.12 7.39
CA ALA A 30 -0.70 18.21 7.66
C ALA A 30 -0.86 18.48 9.16
N ALA A 31 -0.82 17.44 10.00
CA ALA A 31 -0.81 17.63 11.45
C ALA A 31 0.46 18.38 11.91
N ALA A 32 1.61 18.10 11.29
CA ALA A 32 2.88 18.77 11.57
C ALA A 32 2.93 20.21 11.03
N HIS A 33 2.37 20.45 9.83
CA HIS A 33 2.42 21.70 9.07
C HIS A 33 1.03 22.23 8.75
N GLY A 34 0.23 22.49 9.79
CA GLY A 34 -1.18 22.89 9.65
C GLY A 34 -1.42 24.24 8.97
N ASP A 35 -0.38 25.03 8.68
CA ASP A 35 -0.47 26.26 7.88
C ASP A 35 -0.53 26.00 6.37
N LYS A 36 -0.11 24.81 5.93
CA LYS A 36 -0.11 24.39 4.51
C LYS A 36 -1.32 23.53 4.17
N GLY A 37 -1.72 23.57 2.91
CA GLY A 37 -2.63 22.57 2.33
C GLY A 37 -1.85 21.38 1.77
N PHE A 38 -2.37 20.16 1.91
CA PHE A 38 -1.77 18.93 1.38
C PHE A 38 -2.72 18.28 0.38
N LEU A 39 -2.34 18.30 -0.90
CA LEU A 39 -3.15 17.81 -2.02
C LEU A 39 -2.65 16.43 -2.47
N CYS A 40 -3.45 15.40 -2.26
CA CYS A 40 -3.13 14.03 -2.67
C CYS A 40 -3.63 13.73 -4.08
N VAL A 41 -2.71 13.35 -4.95
CA VAL A 41 -2.94 12.95 -6.35
C VAL A 41 -2.60 11.47 -6.49
N LEU A 42 -3.61 10.62 -6.46
CA LEU A 42 -3.43 9.17 -6.52
C LEU A 42 -3.04 8.71 -7.93
N ASN A 43 -2.15 7.73 -8.02
CA ASN A 43 -1.72 7.09 -9.27
C ASN A 43 -2.73 6.07 -9.82
N HIS A 44 -3.88 5.92 -9.16
CA HIS A 44 -5.00 5.05 -9.50
C HIS A 44 -6.32 5.73 -9.13
N ALA A 45 -7.42 5.26 -9.72
CA ALA A 45 -8.78 5.70 -9.44
C ALA A 45 -9.63 4.52 -8.98
N LEU A 46 -10.81 4.81 -8.42
CA LEU A 46 -11.80 3.76 -8.16
C LEU A 46 -12.22 3.09 -9.49
N PRO A 47 -12.68 1.82 -9.45
CA PRO A 47 -13.13 1.14 -10.65
C PRO A 47 -14.23 1.94 -11.38
N GLY A 48 -13.98 2.28 -12.65
CA GLY A 48 -14.91 3.06 -13.47
C GLY A 48 -14.80 4.59 -13.33
N GLU A 49 -13.85 5.09 -12.52
CA GLU A 49 -13.58 6.52 -12.37
C GLU A 49 -12.29 6.94 -13.07
N GLU A 50 -12.20 8.22 -13.44
CA GLU A 50 -10.96 8.82 -13.93
C GLU A 50 -10.10 9.30 -12.76
N ALA A 51 -8.77 9.25 -12.92
CA ALA A 51 -7.86 9.77 -11.92
C ALA A 51 -7.97 11.30 -11.84
N ASP A 52 -8.23 11.81 -10.64
CA ASP A 52 -8.31 13.24 -10.42
C ASP A 52 -6.98 13.95 -10.70
N ARG A 53 -7.09 15.16 -11.25
CA ARG A 53 -5.94 16.00 -11.61
C ARG A 53 -6.09 17.40 -11.00
N PRO A 54 -5.06 17.95 -10.35
CA PRO A 54 -5.08 19.33 -9.85
C PRO A 54 -5.31 20.35 -10.98
N THR A 55 -5.95 21.46 -10.66
CA THR A 55 -6.09 22.57 -11.61
C THR A 55 -4.75 23.31 -11.77
N PRO A 56 -4.51 24.01 -12.90
CA PRO A 56 -3.33 24.85 -13.07
C PRO A 56 -3.15 25.87 -11.93
N GLU A 57 -4.23 26.45 -11.40
CA GLU A 57 -4.21 27.40 -10.28
C GLU A 57 -3.75 26.74 -8.98
N GLN A 58 -4.18 25.49 -8.71
CA GLN A 58 -3.66 24.73 -7.59
C GLN A 58 -2.17 24.43 -7.76
N MET A 59 -1.75 24.05 -8.98
CA MET A 59 -0.34 23.77 -9.26
C MET A 59 0.55 25.01 -9.09
N GLN A 60 0.07 26.21 -9.43
CA GLN A 60 0.81 27.45 -9.19
C GLN A 60 1.10 27.74 -7.71
N ARG A 61 0.25 27.24 -6.81
CA ARG A 61 0.41 27.34 -5.34
C ARG A 61 1.33 26.27 -4.75
N CYS A 62 1.81 25.34 -5.57
CA CYS A 62 2.66 24.25 -5.11
C CYS A 62 4.02 24.79 -4.62
N CYS A 63 4.24 24.74 -3.30
CA CYS A 63 5.50 25.14 -2.66
C CYS A 63 6.45 23.96 -2.42
N LEU A 64 5.94 22.72 -2.50
CA LEU A 64 6.71 21.49 -2.39
C LEU A 64 5.98 20.36 -3.12
N TYR A 65 6.70 19.65 -4.00
CA TYR A 65 6.18 18.45 -4.64
C TYR A 65 6.81 17.19 -4.02
N LEU A 66 5.96 16.34 -3.44
CA LEU A 66 6.36 15.04 -2.90
C LEU A 66 5.93 13.95 -3.87
N GLU A 67 6.90 13.21 -4.38
CA GLU A 67 6.68 12.17 -5.37
C GLU A 67 7.03 10.81 -4.77
N GLN A 68 6.02 9.97 -4.60
CA GLN A 68 6.28 8.57 -4.30
C GLN A 68 6.86 7.90 -5.54
N TYR A 69 8.02 7.29 -5.38
CA TYR A 69 8.68 6.52 -6.42
C TYR A 69 7.86 5.27 -6.74
N ASP A 70 7.13 5.37 -7.84
CA ASP A 70 6.48 4.25 -8.48
C ASP A 70 7.45 3.68 -9.52
N SER A 71 8.34 2.77 -9.08
CA SER A 71 8.86 1.76 -10.01
C SER A 71 7.67 0.90 -10.36
N GLN A 72 6.94 1.30 -11.41
CA GLN A 72 5.77 0.61 -11.98
C GLN A 72 5.67 -0.79 -11.42
N PHE A 73 4.65 -1.06 -10.61
CA PHE A 73 4.40 -2.40 -10.12
C PHE A 73 4.56 -3.36 -11.29
N ASP A 74 5.56 -4.23 -11.21
CA ASP A 74 5.85 -5.22 -12.24
C ASP A 74 4.82 -6.33 -12.11
N LEU A 75 3.55 -5.95 -12.26
CA LEU A 75 2.37 -6.80 -12.38
C LEU A 75 2.43 -7.60 -13.69
N ALA A 76 3.40 -7.31 -14.56
CA ALA A 76 3.75 -8.18 -15.69
C ALA A 76 4.15 -9.59 -15.22
N ALA A 77 4.75 -9.72 -14.02
CA ALA A 77 5.00 -11.03 -13.41
C ALA A 77 3.71 -11.70 -12.86
N TRP A 78 2.57 -10.99 -12.90
CA TRP A 78 1.27 -11.38 -12.37
C TRP A 78 0.20 -11.50 -13.49
N GLY A 79 0.63 -11.47 -14.75
CA GLY A 79 -0.26 -11.67 -15.90
C GLY A 79 -1.18 -10.50 -16.25
N VAL A 80 -0.87 -9.28 -15.77
CA VAL A 80 -1.69 -8.09 -16.08
C VAL A 80 -1.54 -7.70 -17.56
N PRO A 81 -2.65 -7.54 -18.30
CA PRO A 81 -2.61 -7.08 -19.69
C PRO A 81 -1.94 -5.70 -19.80
N PRO A 82 -1.15 -5.47 -20.86
CA PRO A 82 -0.50 -4.17 -21.12
C PRO A 82 -1.49 -3.01 -21.29
N GLU A 83 -2.78 -3.30 -21.49
CA GLU A 83 -3.85 -2.37 -21.85
C GLU A 83 -4.42 -1.57 -20.67
N ILE A 84 -4.04 -1.88 -19.43
CA ILE A 84 -4.22 -0.93 -18.32
C ILE A 84 -3.19 0.17 -18.57
N GLU A 85 -3.58 1.15 -19.39
CA GLU A 85 -2.86 2.41 -19.54
C GLU A 85 -2.43 2.87 -18.17
N ARG A 86 -1.12 3.03 -18.01
CA ARG A 86 -0.47 3.36 -16.74
C ARG A 86 -0.85 4.79 -16.37
N TYR A 87 -2.06 5.02 -15.86
CA TYR A 87 -2.60 6.33 -15.45
C TYR A 87 -1.59 7.15 -14.65
N GLY A 88 -0.77 6.47 -13.84
CA GLY A 88 0.31 7.08 -13.09
C GLY A 88 1.31 7.89 -13.94
N LEU A 89 1.76 7.40 -15.10
CA LEU A 89 2.86 8.07 -15.83
C LEU A 89 2.45 9.39 -16.49
N PRO A 90 1.32 9.49 -17.23
CA PRO A 90 0.84 10.76 -17.74
C PRO A 90 0.57 11.76 -16.61
N LEU A 91 -0.04 11.32 -15.51
CA LEU A 91 -0.35 12.19 -14.38
C LEU A 91 0.93 12.70 -13.67
N ARG A 92 1.91 11.83 -13.43
CA ARG A 92 3.22 12.23 -12.89
C ARG A 92 3.92 13.25 -13.78
N ARG A 93 3.92 13.02 -15.10
CA ARG A 93 4.49 13.96 -16.07
C ARG A 93 3.78 15.30 -15.99
N TYR A 94 2.44 15.29 -15.98
CA TYR A 94 1.64 16.49 -15.85
C TYR A 94 2.04 17.30 -14.59
N LEU A 95 2.11 16.65 -13.43
CA LEU A 95 2.46 17.32 -12.18
C LEU A 95 3.84 17.96 -12.24
N ARG A 96 4.85 17.25 -12.78
CA ARG A 96 6.20 17.81 -12.95
C ARG A 96 6.24 19.02 -13.88
N GLU A 97 5.50 18.96 -14.98
CA GLU A 97 5.46 20.05 -15.98
C GLU A 97 4.73 21.31 -15.48
N HIS A 98 3.82 21.15 -14.51
CA HIS A 98 2.98 22.24 -14.01
C HIS A 98 3.39 22.75 -12.62
N CYS A 99 4.34 22.10 -11.95
CA CYS A 99 4.97 22.66 -10.75
C CYS A 99 5.74 23.95 -11.10
N PRO A 100 5.75 24.96 -10.21
CA PRO A 100 6.59 26.14 -10.39
C PRO A 100 8.07 25.75 -10.58
N PRO A 101 8.85 26.42 -11.45
CA PRO A 101 10.24 26.02 -11.72
C PRO A 101 11.16 25.99 -10.50
N ALA A 102 10.86 26.79 -9.47
CA ALA A 102 11.61 26.82 -8.22
C ALA A 102 11.05 25.89 -7.13
N CYS A 103 9.96 25.17 -7.42
CA CYS A 103 9.34 24.27 -6.45
C CYS A 103 10.26 23.07 -6.20
N PRO A 104 10.72 22.85 -4.95
CA PRO A 104 11.50 21.68 -4.63
C PRO A 104 10.69 20.39 -4.85
N ILE A 105 11.39 19.34 -5.25
CA ILE A 105 10.83 18.00 -5.42
C ILE A 105 11.58 17.06 -4.48
N LEU A 106 10.83 16.27 -3.70
CA LEU A 106 11.39 15.16 -2.92
C LEU A 106 10.76 13.84 -3.37
N ILE A 107 11.62 12.86 -3.63
CA ILE A 107 11.23 11.51 -4.04
C ILE A 107 11.37 10.56 -2.84
N TYR A 108 10.36 9.75 -2.59
CA TYR A 108 10.35 8.77 -1.48
C TYR A 108 9.76 7.43 -1.90
N PRO A 109 10.15 6.30 -1.30
CA PRO A 109 9.69 4.98 -1.71
C PRO A 109 8.26 4.70 -1.24
N SER A 110 7.63 3.70 -1.87
CA SER A 110 6.46 3.03 -1.31
C SER A 110 6.86 1.83 -0.44
N PHE A 111 6.09 1.57 0.62
CA PHE A 111 6.16 0.30 1.33
C PHE A 111 5.55 -0.80 0.46
N VAL A 112 6.37 -1.73 -0.03
CA VAL A 112 5.88 -2.88 -0.82
C VAL A 112 6.69 -4.12 -0.49
N MET A 113 6.00 -5.21 -0.17
CA MET A 113 6.60 -6.53 0.04
C MET A 113 5.70 -7.61 -0.57
N THR A 114 6.09 -8.13 -1.73
CA THR A 114 5.27 -9.10 -2.48
C THR A 114 5.56 -10.56 -2.11
N CYS A 115 6.69 -10.85 -1.46
CA CYS A 115 7.12 -12.24 -1.26
C CYS A 115 6.27 -13.02 -0.25
N MET A 116 5.45 -12.34 0.58
CA MET A 116 4.60 -12.99 1.58
C MET A 116 3.29 -13.55 1.00
N TRP A 117 2.93 -13.17 -0.24
CA TRP A 117 1.72 -13.64 -0.92
C TRP A 117 2.06 -14.16 -2.33
N PRO A 118 2.78 -15.29 -2.45
CA PRO A 118 3.28 -15.79 -3.74
C PRO A 118 2.17 -16.23 -4.71
N PHE A 119 0.96 -16.47 -4.22
CA PHE A 119 -0.19 -16.88 -5.02
C PHE A 119 -1.16 -15.74 -5.33
N ALA A 120 -0.87 -14.52 -4.85
CA ALA A 120 -1.77 -13.41 -5.08
C ALA A 120 -1.87 -13.08 -6.58
N VAL A 121 -3.04 -12.65 -7.01
CA VAL A 121 -3.34 -12.20 -8.38
C VAL A 121 -4.17 -10.93 -8.33
N THR A 122 -4.16 -10.15 -9.40
CA THR A 122 -4.73 -8.80 -9.42
C THR A 122 -6.25 -8.73 -9.37
N SER A 123 -6.95 -9.82 -9.66
CA SER A 123 -8.40 -9.87 -9.58
C SER A 123 -8.92 -11.28 -9.34
N ASP A 124 -10.01 -11.36 -8.58
CA ASP A 124 -10.91 -12.52 -8.56
C ASP A 124 -12.11 -12.20 -9.47
N PRO A 125 -12.40 -13.01 -10.51
CA PRO A 125 -13.50 -12.75 -11.43
C PRO A 125 -14.89 -12.79 -10.78
N ARG A 126 -15.01 -13.36 -9.58
CA ARG A 126 -16.26 -13.39 -8.79
C ARG A 126 -16.45 -12.10 -7.99
N ASN A 127 -15.37 -11.35 -7.74
CA ASN A 127 -15.38 -10.17 -6.88
C ASN A 127 -16.11 -9.00 -7.55
N VAL A 128 -17.16 -8.50 -6.90
CA VAL A 128 -18.00 -7.41 -7.39
C VAL A 128 -18.01 -6.28 -6.37
N PRO A 129 -17.72 -5.02 -6.76
CA PRO A 129 -17.88 -3.85 -5.91
C PRO A 129 -19.30 -3.69 -5.34
N GLU A 130 -19.39 -3.34 -4.07
CA GLU A 130 -20.65 -3.04 -3.36
C GLU A 130 -20.53 -1.68 -2.63
N PRO A 131 -21.65 -1.00 -2.29
CA PRO A 131 -21.59 0.30 -1.60
C PRO A 131 -20.79 0.30 -0.29
N LYS A 132 -20.78 -0.81 0.47
CA LYS A 132 -19.99 -0.95 1.70
C LYS A 132 -18.61 -1.60 1.47
N HIS A 133 -18.38 -2.12 0.28
CA HIS A 133 -17.17 -2.84 -0.13
C HIS A 133 -16.79 -2.36 -1.53
N VAL A 134 -16.31 -1.12 -1.65
CA VAL A 134 -16.10 -0.47 -2.96
C VAL A 134 -15.06 -1.17 -3.84
N TRP A 135 -14.21 -2.00 -3.24
CA TRP A 135 -13.27 -2.88 -3.93
C TRP A 135 -13.73 -4.35 -3.97
N GLY A 136 -14.98 -4.60 -3.58
CA GLY A 136 -15.57 -5.92 -3.38
C GLY A 136 -15.18 -6.57 -2.05
N ARG A 137 -15.78 -7.72 -1.76
CA ARG A 137 -15.62 -8.46 -0.50
C ARG A 137 -14.33 -9.28 -0.43
N TYR A 138 -13.79 -9.64 -1.59
CA TYR A 138 -12.52 -10.33 -1.75
C TYR A 138 -11.66 -9.62 -2.81
N PRO A 139 -11.12 -8.42 -2.48
CA PRO A 139 -10.39 -7.59 -3.43
C PRO A 139 -9.04 -8.21 -3.86
N TYR A 140 -8.48 -9.11 -3.04
CA TYR A 140 -7.23 -9.79 -3.31
C TYR A 140 -7.51 -11.19 -3.85
N GLY A 141 -7.08 -11.45 -5.08
CA GLY A 141 -7.24 -12.76 -5.68
C GLY A 141 -6.15 -13.73 -5.22
N ASN A 142 -6.47 -15.03 -5.12
CA ASN A 142 -5.48 -16.08 -4.86
C ASN A 142 -5.59 -17.18 -5.92
N ARG A 143 -4.54 -17.33 -6.74
CA ARG A 143 -4.53 -18.23 -7.90
C ARG A 143 -4.85 -19.68 -7.54
N VAL A 144 -4.23 -20.22 -6.49
CA VAL A 144 -4.44 -21.62 -6.08
C VAL A 144 -5.86 -21.81 -5.56
N ALA A 145 -6.35 -20.88 -4.74
CA ALA A 145 -7.73 -20.96 -4.24
C ALA A 145 -8.77 -20.83 -5.36
N LEU A 146 -8.49 -20.02 -6.39
CA LEU A 146 -9.32 -19.92 -7.60
C LEU A 146 -9.31 -21.22 -8.41
N GLU A 147 -8.16 -21.88 -8.57
CA GLU A 147 -8.04 -23.19 -9.23
C GLU A 147 -8.88 -24.26 -8.49
N VAL A 148 -8.81 -24.31 -7.16
CA VAL A 148 -9.66 -25.20 -6.34
C VAL A 148 -11.14 -24.85 -6.47
N ALA A 149 -11.49 -23.56 -6.45
CA ALA A 149 -12.87 -23.13 -6.60
C ALA A 149 -13.45 -23.54 -7.97
N ALA A 150 -12.64 -23.44 -9.03
CA ALA A 150 -12.99 -23.83 -10.39
C ALA A 150 -13.18 -25.35 -10.55
N SER A 151 -12.53 -26.18 -9.74
CA SER A 151 -12.74 -27.63 -9.73
C SER A 151 -14.03 -28.07 -9.00
N GLY A 152 -14.80 -27.13 -8.46
CA GLY A 152 -16.06 -27.39 -7.75
C GLY A 152 -15.89 -27.88 -6.30
N LEU A 153 -14.67 -27.94 -5.77
CA LEU A 153 -14.43 -28.35 -4.38
C LEU A 153 -14.74 -27.20 -3.41
N ARG A 154 -15.31 -27.54 -2.24
CA ARG A 154 -15.83 -26.58 -1.26
C ARG A 154 -15.56 -27.03 0.17
N GLY A 155 -15.72 -26.14 1.15
CA GLY A 155 -15.61 -26.47 2.58
C GLY A 155 -14.29 -27.14 2.95
N ALA A 156 -14.35 -28.21 3.76
CA ALA A 156 -13.17 -28.96 4.19
C ALA A 156 -12.42 -29.65 3.04
N GLN A 157 -13.13 -30.11 2.01
CA GLN A 157 -12.50 -30.73 0.84
C GLN A 157 -11.75 -29.68 0.00
N GLY A 158 -12.33 -28.49 -0.15
CA GLY A 158 -11.67 -27.35 -0.79
C GLY A 158 -10.41 -26.94 -0.05
N LEU A 159 -10.46 -26.83 1.28
CA LEU A 159 -9.29 -26.50 2.08
C LEU A 159 -8.17 -27.55 1.95
N ALA A 160 -8.50 -28.84 2.02
CA ALA A 160 -7.52 -29.91 1.86
C ALA A 160 -6.88 -29.89 0.46
N ALA A 161 -7.67 -29.66 -0.59
CA ALA A 161 -7.18 -29.51 -1.95
C ALA A 161 -6.27 -28.27 -2.10
N TYR A 162 -6.63 -27.15 -1.48
CA TYR A 162 -5.79 -25.96 -1.45
C TYR A 162 -4.44 -26.26 -0.80
N GLN A 163 -4.42 -26.87 0.38
CA GLN A 163 -3.17 -27.18 1.11
C GLN A 163 -2.25 -28.09 0.29
N GLN A 164 -2.81 -29.09 -0.40
CA GLN A 164 -2.03 -29.96 -1.27
C GLN A 164 -1.49 -29.20 -2.48
N GLN A 165 -2.32 -28.39 -3.14
CA GLN A 165 -1.94 -27.65 -4.34
C GLN A 165 -0.96 -26.52 -4.02
N SER A 166 -1.15 -25.76 -2.94
CA SER A 166 -0.26 -24.67 -2.55
C SER A 166 1.13 -25.21 -2.21
N ALA A 167 1.23 -26.35 -1.53
CA ALA A 167 2.50 -27.01 -1.28
C ALA A 167 3.19 -27.48 -2.58
N ALA A 168 2.43 -28.09 -3.51
CA ALA A 168 2.97 -28.57 -4.78
C ALA A 168 3.40 -27.44 -5.74
N GLN A 169 2.73 -26.29 -5.66
CA GLN A 169 2.95 -25.14 -6.53
C GLN A 169 3.79 -24.03 -5.89
N MET A 170 4.28 -24.23 -4.67
CA MET A 170 5.04 -23.22 -3.94
C MET A 170 6.29 -22.82 -4.75
N PRO A 171 6.47 -21.53 -5.09
CA PRO A 171 7.67 -21.10 -5.78
C PRO A 171 8.89 -21.22 -4.86
N ASP A 172 10.08 -21.08 -5.44
CA ASP A 172 11.31 -20.88 -4.65
C ASP A 172 11.21 -19.56 -3.87
N LEU A 173 10.85 -19.66 -2.59
CA LEU A 173 10.67 -18.52 -1.68
C LEU A 173 11.99 -17.82 -1.37
N THR A 174 13.12 -18.53 -1.43
CA THR A 174 14.45 -17.91 -1.28
C THR A 174 14.75 -17.01 -2.47
N ALA A 175 14.51 -17.49 -3.69
CA ALA A 175 14.66 -16.68 -4.90
C ALA A 175 13.68 -15.49 -4.93
N LEU A 176 12.43 -15.70 -4.47
CA LEU A 176 11.42 -14.65 -4.39
C LEU A 176 11.82 -13.56 -3.38
N LEU A 177 12.32 -13.94 -2.21
CA LEU A 177 12.81 -13.03 -1.20
C LEU A 177 14.03 -12.24 -1.69
N ALA A 178 15.01 -12.91 -2.30
CA ALA A 178 16.18 -12.22 -2.88
C ALA A 178 15.78 -11.21 -3.95
N ARG A 179 14.72 -11.50 -4.72
CA ARG A 179 14.14 -10.55 -5.69
C ARG A 179 13.48 -9.36 -4.98
N ALA A 180 12.72 -9.61 -3.91
CA ALA A 180 12.09 -8.55 -3.12
C ALA A 180 13.14 -7.61 -2.51
N GLU A 181 14.23 -8.16 -1.96
CA GLU A 181 15.37 -7.41 -1.44
C GLU A 181 16.00 -6.50 -2.50
N ARG A 182 16.34 -7.06 -3.68
CA ARG A 182 16.91 -6.25 -4.77
C ARG A 182 15.98 -5.12 -5.19
N LYS A 183 14.66 -5.38 -5.25
CA LYS A 183 13.67 -4.35 -5.60
C LYS A 183 13.59 -3.27 -4.52
N LEU A 184 13.62 -3.64 -3.24
CA LEU A 184 13.62 -2.71 -2.12
C LEU A 184 14.81 -1.75 -2.21
N TRP A 185 16.03 -2.27 -2.35
CA TRP A 185 17.23 -1.45 -2.44
C TRP A 185 17.32 -0.64 -3.72
N HIS A 186 16.83 -1.19 -4.84
CA HIS A 186 16.74 -0.44 -6.09
C HIS A 186 15.84 0.78 -5.94
N ARG A 187 14.66 0.64 -5.30
CA ARG A 187 13.75 1.78 -5.05
C ARG A 187 14.40 2.83 -4.16
N ASP A 188 14.98 2.43 -3.04
CA ASP A 188 15.68 3.34 -2.12
C ASP A 188 16.80 4.12 -2.82
N ALA A 189 17.50 3.50 -3.79
CA ALA A 189 18.54 4.17 -4.56
C ALA A 189 18.02 5.28 -5.49
N GLN A 190 16.71 5.31 -5.79
CA GLN A 190 16.06 6.32 -6.62
C GLN A 190 15.37 7.42 -5.80
N CYS A 191 15.44 7.35 -4.48
CA CYS A 191 14.70 8.22 -3.57
C CYS A 191 15.63 9.09 -2.71
N ASP A 192 15.17 10.31 -2.42
CA ASP A 192 15.81 11.23 -1.48
C ASP A 192 15.60 10.77 -0.03
N VAL A 193 14.42 10.22 0.26
CA VAL A 193 14.08 9.55 1.53
C VAL A 193 14.18 8.04 1.35
N LYS A 194 14.71 7.31 2.32
CA LYS A 194 14.94 5.85 2.24
C LYS A 194 14.23 5.12 3.37
N ILE A 195 13.81 3.88 3.15
CA ILE A 195 13.10 3.06 4.15
C ILE A 195 13.50 1.58 4.16
N GLY A 196 14.30 1.14 3.19
CA GLY A 196 14.64 -0.25 2.97
C GLY A 196 15.36 -0.90 4.14
N ASP A 197 16.21 -0.16 4.84
CA ASP A 197 16.85 -0.59 6.09
C ASP A 197 15.85 -0.98 7.18
N TYR A 198 14.83 -0.14 7.39
CA TYR A 198 13.78 -0.41 8.37
C TYR A 198 12.96 -1.62 7.98
N VAL A 199 12.50 -1.66 6.72
CA VAL A 199 11.72 -2.79 6.19
C VAL A 199 12.49 -4.09 6.34
N TRP A 200 13.73 -4.13 5.85
CA TRP A 200 14.54 -5.34 5.83
C TRP A 200 14.89 -5.85 7.23
N SER A 201 15.15 -4.95 8.16
CA SER A 201 15.50 -5.30 9.54
C SER A 201 14.29 -5.77 10.35
N ASN A 202 13.06 -5.41 9.95
CA ASN A 202 11.86 -5.64 10.78
C ASN A 202 10.82 -6.60 10.16
N PHE A 203 10.82 -6.85 8.85
CA PHE A 203 9.71 -7.61 8.22
C PHE A 203 9.56 -9.05 8.74
N ARG A 204 10.63 -9.66 9.28
CA ARG A 204 10.56 -10.98 9.93
C ARG A 204 10.10 -10.91 11.38
N GLU A 205 10.46 -9.84 12.08
CA GLU A 205 10.21 -9.69 13.51
C GLU A 205 8.80 -9.15 13.78
N ARG A 206 8.28 -8.31 12.89
CA ARG A 206 7.04 -7.54 13.07
C ARG A 206 6.12 -7.68 11.88
N HIS A 207 4.82 -7.68 12.14
CA HIS A 207 3.78 -7.77 11.12
C HIS A 207 3.55 -6.42 10.41
N LEU A 208 4.54 -5.90 9.69
CA LEU A 208 4.48 -4.54 9.13
C LEU A 208 3.42 -4.37 8.02
N PHE A 209 3.10 -5.45 7.30
CA PHE A 209 2.29 -5.42 6.10
C PHE A 209 0.94 -6.09 6.34
N LEU A 210 -0.15 -5.40 5.99
CA LEU A 210 -1.52 -5.92 5.99
C LEU A 210 -1.82 -6.66 4.68
N ALA A 211 -1.27 -6.16 3.57
CA ALA A 211 -1.28 -6.74 2.24
C ALA A 211 0.02 -6.32 1.53
N TYR A 212 0.21 -6.68 0.26
CA TYR A 212 1.48 -6.42 -0.45
C TYR A 212 1.93 -4.94 -0.48
N ALA A 213 1.01 -3.98 -0.35
CA ALA A 213 1.29 -2.54 -0.32
C ALA A 213 0.54 -1.75 0.78
N HIS A 214 -0.32 -2.41 1.56
CA HIS A 214 -0.99 -1.80 2.72
C HIS A 214 -0.23 -2.19 3.98
N VAL A 215 0.05 -1.22 4.84
CA VAL A 215 0.90 -1.42 6.01
C VAL A 215 0.23 -0.98 7.30
N ARG A 216 0.76 -1.48 8.42
CA ARG A 216 0.35 -1.05 9.75
C ARG A 216 0.70 0.41 10.01
N ALA A 217 -0.01 1.01 10.96
CA ALA A 217 0.24 2.38 11.41
C ALA A 217 1.71 2.60 11.81
N GLU A 218 2.33 1.62 12.47
CA GLU A 218 3.74 1.70 12.88
C GLU A 218 4.70 1.85 11.69
N ALA A 219 4.41 1.19 10.57
CA ALA A 219 5.29 1.19 9.41
C ALA A 219 5.14 2.51 8.62
N ILE A 220 3.90 2.95 8.38
CA ILE A 220 3.68 4.22 7.69
C ILE A 220 4.12 5.42 8.55
N GLY A 221 4.04 5.31 9.89
CA GLY A 221 4.59 6.27 10.84
C GLY A 221 6.10 6.45 10.72
N GLU A 222 6.87 5.36 10.57
CA GLU A 222 8.32 5.44 10.34
C GLU A 222 8.64 6.21 9.05
N LEU A 223 7.94 5.92 7.94
CA LEU A 223 8.14 6.66 6.69
C LEU A 223 7.72 8.13 6.84
N ALA A 224 6.63 8.42 7.55
CA ALA A 224 6.21 9.79 7.82
C ALA A 224 7.25 10.58 8.61
N GLN A 225 7.88 9.98 9.62
CA GLN A 225 8.96 10.60 10.37
C GLN A 225 10.18 10.90 9.49
N ARG A 226 10.59 9.95 8.64
CA ARG A 226 11.72 10.16 7.72
C ARG A 226 11.41 11.22 6.67
N LEU A 227 10.19 11.19 6.12
CA LEU A 227 9.72 12.17 5.16
C LEU A 227 9.65 13.56 5.80
N TRP A 228 9.11 13.69 7.00
CA TRP A 228 9.08 14.95 7.74
C TRP A 228 10.49 15.52 7.95
N ARG A 229 11.49 14.70 8.29
CA ARG A 229 12.89 15.18 8.44
C ARG A 229 13.43 15.80 7.15
N ALA A 230 13.03 15.30 5.99
CA ALA A 230 13.41 15.86 4.69
C ALA A 230 12.57 17.08 4.30
N VAL A 231 11.29 17.12 4.69
CA VAL A 231 10.33 18.19 4.38
C VAL A 231 10.52 19.43 5.27
N GLN A 232 10.83 19.24 6.55
CA GLN A 232 10.90 20.31 7.56
C GLN A 232 11.84 21.47 7.16
N PRO A 233 13.06 21.24 6.64
CA PRO A 233 13.93 22.34 6.19
C PRO A 233 13.37 23.13 5.00
N LEU A 234 12.49 22.53 4.19
CA LEU A 234 11.90 23.16 3.01
C LEU A 234 10.67 23.99 3.36
N LEU A 235 9.85 23.51 4.31
CA LEU A 235 8.63 24.20 4.74
C LEU A 235 8.85 25.19 5.89
N GLY A 236 9.92 25.01 6.68
CA GLY A 236 10.25 25.87 7.82
C GLY A 236 9.27 25.73 9.00
N GLY A 237 9.18 26.79 9.80
CA GLY A 237 8.36 26.83 11.03
C GLY A 237 9.07 26.27 12.27
N ASP A 238 8.31 26.14 13.36
CA ASP A 238 8.78 25.57 14.63
C ASP A 238 8.90 24.04 14.51
N ALA A 239 10.12 23.56 14.31
CA ALA A 239 10.42 22.15 14.12
C ALA A 239 10.04 21.28 15.34
N ASP A 240 10.22 21.79 16.56
CA ASP A 240 9.92 21.03 17.76
C ASP A 240 8.41 20.86 17.95
N ALA A 241 7.64 21.93 17.70
CA ALA A 241 6.18 21.86 17.73
C ALA A 241 5.62 20.99 16.60
N ALA A 242 6.18 21.09 15.39
CA ALA A 242 5.80 20.24 14.26
C ALA A 242 6.08 18.76 14.56
N TRP A 243 7.26 18.43 15.10
CA TRP A 243 7.63 17.07 15.48
C TRP A 243 6.70 16.48 16.55
N ARG A 244 6.35 17.25 17.60
CA ARG A 244 5.40 16.79 18.62
C ARG A 244 4.02 16.49 18.03
N ARG A 245 3.52 17.36 17.15
CA ARG A 245 2.23 17.17 16.48
C ARG A 245 2.24 15.94 15.57
N LEU A 246 3.32 15.74 14.81
CA LEU A 246 3.50 14.56 13.97
C LEU A 246 3.41 13.27 14.81
N ASN A 247 4.18 13.18 15.90
CA ASN A 247 4.19 11.96 16.72
C ASN A 247 2.85 11.71 17.40
N ALA A 248 2.17 12.75 17.90
CA ALA A 248 0.83 12.61 18.43
C ALA A 248 -0.17 12.11 17.36
N ALA A 249 -0.02 12.54 16.10
CA ALA A 249 -0.84 12.04 15.00
C ALA A 249 -0.49 10.58 14.63
N ILE A 250 0.78 10.19 14.66
CA ILE A 250 1.22 8.81 14.45
C ILE A 250 0.62 7.88 15.52
N ASP A 251 0.66 8.30 16.80
CA ASP A 251 0.13 7.52 17.92
C ASP A 251 -1.39 7.29 17.81
N ALA A 252 -2.12 8.21 17.17
CA ALA A 252 -3.56 8.14 16.97
C ALA A 252 -3.98 7.49 15.64
N MET A 253 -3.04 7.17 14.76
CA MET A 253 -3.33 6.73 13.40
C MET A 253 -3.76 5.25 13.36
N PRO A 254 -4.85 4.90 12.65
CA PRO A 254 -5.19 3.51 12.41
C PRO A 254 -4.27 2.89 11.36
N ASP A 255 -4.26 1.56 11.31
CA ASP A 255 -3.73 0.80 10.18
C ASP A 255 -4.33 1.28 8.84
N MET A 256 -3.59 1.09 7.74
CA MET A 256 -4.03 1.58 6.43
C MET A 256 -5.33 0.94 5.92
N ASP A 257 -5.62 -0.26 6.40
CA ASP A 257 -6.74 -1.06 5.91
C ASP A 257 -7.43 -1.78 7.07
N THR A 258 -8.73 -2.02 6.91
CA THR A 258 -9.50 -2.89 7.80
C THR A 258 -9.31 -4.36 7.46
N MET A 259 -8.63 -4.69 6.36
CA MET A 259 -8.28 -6.06 5.97
C MET A 259 -6.79 -6.38 6.23
N GLU A 260 -6.53 -7.62 6.58
CA GLU A 260 -5.23 -8.26 6.67
C GLU A 260 -5.28 -9.53 5.80
N GLU A 261 -4.56 -9.54 4.69
CA GLU A 261 -4.47 -10.68 3.78
C GLU A 261 -3.74 -11.84 4.47
N PRO A 262 -4.39 -13.00 4.70
CA PRO A 262 -3.76 -14.08 5.43
C PRO A 262 -2.52 -14.63 4.74
N ILE A 263 -1.46 -14.82 5.52
CA ILE A 263 -0.20 -15.39 5.04
C ILE A 263 -0.28 -16.91 5.12
N ASP A 264 0.07 -17.59 4.03
CA ASP A 264 0.12 -19.06 3.98
C ASP A 264 1.13 -19.59 5.02
N PRO A 265 0.76 -20.59 5.85
CA PRO A 265 1.65 -21.11 6.90
C PRO A 265 3.01 -21.57 6.37
N LEU A 266 3.06 -22.16 5.17
CA LEU A 266 4.32 -22.60 4.56
C LEU A 266 5.19 -21.39 4.19
N VAL A 267 4.58 -20.30 3.72
CA VAL A 267 5.29 -19.06 3.41
C VAL A 267 5.85 -18.42 4.68
N ALA A 268 5.04 -18.35 5.74
CA ALA A 268 5.48 -17.81 7.01
C ALA A 268 6.66 -18.59 7.60
N GLN A 269 6.60 -19.93 7.53
CA GLN A 269 7.66 -20.82 7.99
C GLN A 269 8.96 -20.62 7.19
N GLU A 270 8.89 -20.71 5.87
CA GLU A 270 10.08 -20.65 4.99
C GLU A 270 10.73 -19.26 4.97
N LEU A 271 9.95 -18.18 5.08
CA LEU A 271 10.51 -16.82 5.20
C LEU A 271 11.01 -16.49 6.61
N GLY A 272 10.70 -17.33 7.60
CA GLY A 272 11.09 -17.13 9.00
C GLY A 272 10.37 -15.95 9.66
N LEU A 273 9.06 -15.81 9.42
CA LEU A 273 8.24 -14.75 10.01
C LEU A 273 7.93 -15.07 11.47
N LYS A 274 8.62 -14.43 12.41
CA LYS A 274 8.54 -14.70 13.85
C LYS A 274 7.26 -14.19 14.51
N PHE A 275 6.62 -13.20 13.92
CA PHE A 275 5.33 -12.69 14.41
C PHE A 275 4.17 -13.65 14.12
N TYR A 276 4.34 -14.57 13.16
CA TYR A 276 3.29 -15.50 12.75
C TYR A 276 3.07 -16.58 13.80
N GLN A 277 1.81 -16.92 14.05
CA GLN A 277 1.41 -18.05 14.88
C GLN A 277 0.41 -18.93 14.12
N PRO A 278 0.43 -20.27 14.29
CA PRO A 278 -0.47 -21.17 13.57
C PRO A 278 -1.96 -20.87 13.76
N ASP A 279 -2.36 -20.33 14.91
CA ASP A 279 -3.73 -19.95 15.26
C ASP A 279 -3.99 -18.44 15.13
N MET A 280 -3.05 -17.70 14.53
CA MET A 280 -3.18 -16.27 14.28
C MET A 280 -4.46 -16.00 13.47
N ARG A 281 -5.24 -15.03 13.97
CA ARG A 281 -6.44 -14.54 13.30
C ARG A 281 -6.16 -13.20 12.63
N PHE A 282 -6.39 -13.15 11.33
CA PHE A 282 -6.26 -11.96 10.50
C PHE A 282 -7.58 -11.19 10.50
N ARG A 283 -7.49 -9.86 10.57
CA ARG A 283 -8.66 -8.98 10.45
C ARG A 283 -9.20 -9.02 9.02
N TRP A 284 -10.50 -9.19 8.84
CA TRP A 284 -11.16 -9.07 7.54
C TRP A 284 -12.44 -8.26 7.69
N PHE A 285 -12.35 -6.95 7.45
CA PHE A 285 -13.40 -5.99 7.82
C PHE A 285 -13.73 -6.05 9.33
N ASP A 286 -14.97 -6.38 9.70
CA ASP A 286 -15.42 -6.57 11.07
C ASP A 286 -15.24 -8.01 11.57
N GLN A 287 -14.68 -8.89 10.73
CA GLN A 287 -14.42 -10.30 11.03
C GLN A 287 -12.98 -10.54 11.46
N ARG A 288 -12.74 -11.73 12.04
CA ARG A 288 -11.41 -12.25 12.36
C ARG A 288 -11.31 -13.72 12.04
N TRP A 289 -10.45 -14.08 11.10
CA TRP A 289 -10.33 -15.46 10.61
C TRP A 289 -8.90 -15.97 10.70
N THR A 290 -8.76 -17.24 11.06
CA THR A 290 -7.52 -17.98 10.79
C THR A 290 -7.32 -18.11 9.29
N PHE A 291 -6.09 -18.45 8.88
CA PHE A 291 -5.80 -18.74 7.47
C PHE A 291 -6.76 -19.78 6.87
N ALA A 292 -7.02 -20.87 7.58
CA ALA A 292 -7.92 -21.93 7.14
C ALA A 292 -9.37 -21.44 6.96
N GLU A 293 -9.88 -20.69 7.93
CA GLU A 293 -11.23 -20.10 7.85
C GLU A 293 -11.35 -19.15 6.66
N TYR A 294 -10.35 -18.28 6.43
CA TYR A 294 -10.34 -17.38 5.28
C TYR A 294 -10.32 -18.14 3.95
N ILE A 295 -9.40 -19.10 3.77
CA ILE A 295 -9.28 -19.85 2.51
C ILE A 295 -10.56 -20.65 2.22
N THR A 296 -11.16 -21.29 3.22
CA THR A 296 -12.44 -21.97 3.03
C THR A 296 -13.52 -21.02 2.55
N ARG A 297 -13.68 -19.85 3.20
CA ARG A 297 -14.67 -18.85 2.80
C ARG A 297 -14.38 -18.26 1.42
N TYR A 298 -13.12 -18.02 1.09
CA TYR A 298 -12.69 -17.49 -0.21
C TYR A 298 -12.98 -18.50 -1.35
N ILE A 299 -12.69 -19.79 -1.14
CA ILE A 299 -12.99 -20.85 -2.12
C ILE A 299 -14.50 -20.94 -2.35
N ASP A 300 -15.26 -20.93 -1.26
CA ASP A 300 -16.72 -21.00 -1.31
C ASP A 300 -17.38 -19.71 -1.82
N TYR A 301 -16.59 -18.63 -1.92
CA TYR A 301 -17.04 -17.26 -2.18
C TYR A 301 -18.15 -16.83 -1.21
N ASP A 302 -17.91 -17.09 0.07
CA ASP A 302 -18.86 -16.80 1.13
C ASP A 302 -18.89 -15.30 1.48
N THR A 303 -20.04 -14.69 1.24
CA THR A 303 -20.32 -13.27 1.49
C THR A 303 -21.40 -13.06 2.55
N SER A 304 -21.75 -14.08 3.33
CA SER A 304 -22.88 -14.04 4.29
C SER A 304 -22.54 -13.42 5.65
N TRP A 305 -21.48 -12.63 5.72
CA TRP A 305 -21.00 -11.95 6.92
C TRP A 305 -21.21 -10.43 6.80
#